data_AF-A0A835M0G1-F1
#
_entry.id   AF-A0A835M0G1-F1
#
_cell.length_a   1.000
_cell.length_b   1.000
_cell.length_c   1.000
_cell.angle_alpha   90.00
_cell.angle_beta   90.00
_cell.angle_gamma   90.00
#
_symmetry.space_group_name_H-M   'P 1'
#
loop_
_entity.id
_entity.type
_entity.pdbx_description
1 polymer ?
#
loop_
_entity_poly.entity_id
_entity_poly.type
_entity_poly.pdbx_seq_one_letter_code
_entity_poly.pdbx_strand_id
1 'polypeptide(L)'
;MAASVVIQPMIKVAALCGSLRKASYSRGLVNSAVQIANESIPGLQIEFIEIEPLPFINMDLEVNGTYPLVVEAFRQKILEGDSILFASP
;
A
#
# COMPACT_ATOMS: atom_id res chain seq x y z
N MET A 1 -41.01 -3.11 -5.66
CA MET A 1 -40.14 -3.08 -4.46
C MET A 1 -38.75 -2.69 -4.94
N ALA A 2 -38.27 -1.50 -4.57
CA ALA A 2 -36.95 -1.03 -4.99
C ALA A 2 -35.90 -1.68 -4.09
N ALA A 3 -35.03 -2.52 -4.68
CA ALA A 3 -33.88 -3.05 -3.97
C ALA A 3 -32.96 -1.89 -3.57
N SER A 4 -32.77 -1.70 -2.28
CA SER A 4 -31.79 -0.78 -1.73
C SER A 4 -30.40 -1.25 -2.14
N VAL A 5 -29.73 -0.50 -3.03
CA VAL A 5 -28.32 -0.71 -3.32
C VAL A 5 -27.55 -0.37 -2.05
N VAL A 6 -27.01 -1.39 -1.39
CA VAL A 6 -26.08 -1.22 -0.28
C VAL A 6 -24.78 -0.73 -0.90
N ILE A 7 -24.49 0.57 -0.77
CA ILE A 7 -23.20 1.12 -1.15
C ILE A 7 -22.21 0.62 -0.11
N GLN A 8 -21.51 -0.47 -0.41
CA GLN A 8 -20.40 -0.91 0.43
C GLN A 8 -19.27 0.14 0.29
N PRO A 9 -18.82 0.75 1.39
CA PRO A 9 -17.71 1.69 1.33
C PRO A 9 -16.46 0.97 0.83
N MET A 10 -15.77 1.58 -0.13
CA MET A 10 -14.51 1.05 -0.65
C MET A 10 -13.42 1.20 0.41
N ILE A 11 -12.89 0.09 0.89
CA ILE A 11 -11.73 0.03 1.79
C ILE A 11 -10.47 0.02 0.93
N LYS A 12 -9.61 1.01 1.11
CA LYS A 12 -8.30 1.10 0.47
C LYS A 12 -7.23 0.50 1.37
N VAL A 13 -6.43 -0.42 0.83
CA VAL A 13 -5.32 -1.05 1.53
C VAL A 13 -4.02 -0.69 0.84
N ALA A 14 -3.10 -0.08 1.58
CA ALA A 14 -1.73 0.13 1.16
C ALA A 14 -0.92 -1.16 1.42
N ALA A 15 -0.43 -1.83 0.37
CA ALA A 15 0.37 -3.04 0.50
C ALA A 15 1.86 -2.77 0.32
N LEU A 16 2.68 -3.32 1.22
CA LEU A 16 4.12 -3.13 1.27
C LEU A 16 4.85 -4.48 1.26
N CYS A 17 5.92 -4.56 0.46
CA CYS A 17 6.80 -5.73 0.39
C CYS A 17 8.17 -5.37 0.94
N GLY A 18 8.61 -6.05 2.00
CA GLY A 18 9.92 -5.83 2.65
C GLY A 18 11.13 -6.31 1.86
N SER A 19 10.93 -6.96 0.71
CA SER A 19 12.02 -7.48 -0.14
C SER A 19 12.07 -6.75 -1.48
N LEU A 20 13.27 -6.27 -1.85
CA LEU A 20 13.54 -5.59 -3.12
C LEU A 20 13.84 -6.55 -4.29
N ARG A 21 14.22 -7.80 -3.99
CA ARG A 21 14.55 -8.82 -5.01
C ARG A 21 13.38 -9.03 -5.97
N LYS A 22 13.67 -9.12 -7.28
CA LYS A 22 12.67 -9.34 -8.33
C LYS A 22 11.83 -10.62 -8.09
N ALA A 23 12.48 -11.71 -7.68
CA ALA A 23 11.83 -13.01 -7.40
C ALA A 23 11.45 -13.19 -5.91
N SER A 24 10.93 -12.14 -5.26
CA SER A 24 10.50 -12.22 -3.85
C SER A 24 9.18 -12.98 -3.69
N TYR A 25 9.15 -13.96 -2.79
CA TYR A 25 7.90 -14.62 -2.39
C TYR A 25 6.95 -13.65 -1.68
N SER A 26 7.44 -12.73 -0.86
CA SER A 26 6.62 -11.69 -0.22
C SER A 26 5.94 -10.79 -1.25
N ARG A 27 6.64 -10.45 -2.34
CA ARG A 27 6.03 -9.72 -3.48
C ARG A 27 4.98 -10.57 -4.18
N GLY A 28 5.24 -11.87 -4.35
CA GLY A 28 4.24 -12.83 -4.85
C GLY A 28 2.97 -12.86 -3.99
N LEU A 29 3.10 -12.92 -2.67
CA LEU A 29 1.96 -12.90 -1.74
C LEU A 29 1.13 -11.62 -1.86
N VAL A 30 1.78 -10.46 -1.97
CA VAL A 30 1.08 -9.17 -2.18
C VAL A 30 0.32 -9.18 -3.51
N ASN A 31 0.95 -9.64 -4.59
CA ASN A 31 0.29 -9.73 -5.89
C ASN A 31 -0.93 -10.67 -5.86
N SER A 32 -0.82 -11.81 -5.17
CA SER A 32 -1.94 -12.72 -4.97
C SER A 32 -3.06 -12.07 -4.13
N ALA A 33 -2.72 -11.31 -3.09
CA ALA A 33 -3.72 -10.57 -2.29
C ALA A 33 -4.46 -9.53 -3.14
N VAL A 34 -3.74 -8.77 -3.97
CA VAL A 34 -4.33 -7.80 -4.92
C VAL A 34 -5.28 -8.52 -5.90
N GLN A 35 -4.87 -9.66 -6.44
CA GLN A 35 -5.71 -10.45 -7.34
C GLN A 35 -7.00 -10.91 -6.65
N ILE A 36 -6.90 -11.51 -5.44
CA ILE A 36 -8.05 -11.98 -4.67
C ILE A 36 -9.00 -10.82 -4.33
N ALA A 37 -8.47 -9.67 -3.93
CA ALA A 37 -9.29 -8.50 -3.63
C ALA A 37 -10.13 -8.08 -4.84
N ASN A 38 -9.50 -7.96 -6.01
CA ASN A 38 -10.18 -7.57 -7.25
C ASN A 38 -11.22 -8.59 -7.73
N GLU A 39 -10.92 -9.89 -7.60
CA GLU A 39 -11.77 -10.96 -8.14
C GLU A 39 -12.89 -11.39 -7.19
N SER A 40 -12.65 -11.34 -5.88
CA SER A 40 -13.48 -12.05 -4.90
C SER A 40 -14.01 -11.20 -3.75
N ILE A 41 -13.52 -9.97 -3.56
CA ILE A 41 -13.89 -9.14 -2.40
C ILE A 41 -14.43 -7.78 -2.86
N PRO A 42 -15.75 -7.67 -3.12
CA PRO A 42 -16.39 -6.40 -3.42
C PRO A 42 -16.13 -5.37 -2.31
N GLY A 43 -15.77 -4.14 -2.69
CA GLY A 43 -15.50 -3.06 -1.75
C GLY A 43 -14.10 -3.09 -1.13
N LEU A 44 -13.19 -3.94 -1.59
CA LEU A 44 -11.78 -3.94 -1.19
C LEU A 44 -10.88 -3.57 -2.38
N GLN A 45 -10.05 -2.55 -2.21
CA GLN A 45 -9.02 -2.16 -3.16
C GLN A 45 -7.66 -2.25 -2.49
N ILE A 46 -6.72 -3.00 -3.08
CA ILE A 46 -5.34 -3.08 -2.59
C ILE A 46 -4.42 -2.41 -3.60
N GLU A 47 -3.67 -1.38 -3.17
CA GLU A 47 -2.60 -0.76 -3.94
C GLU A 47 -1.24 -1.27 -3.44
N PHE A 48 -0.43 -1.82 -4.33
CA PHE A 48 0.96 -2.13 -4.02
C PHE A 48 1.83 -0.87 -4.12
N ILE A 49 2.54 -0.52 -3.05
CA ILE A 49 3.41 0.64 -2.98
C ILE A 49 4.87 0.18 -2.94
N GLU A 50 5.67 0.68 -3.88
CA GLU A 50 7.08 0.33 -3.98
C GLU A 50 7.92 1.07 -2.94
N ILE A 51 8.74 0.30 -2.21
CA ILE A 51 9.71 0.84 -1.24
C ILE A 51 11.12 1.02 -1.85
N GLU A 52 11.36 0.53 -3.07
CA GLU A 52 12.67 0.62 -3.74
C GLU A 52 13.20 2.06 -3.90
N PRO A 53 12.35 3.08 -4.17
CA PRO A 53 12.82 4.46 -4.29
C PRO A 53 13.18 5.12 -2.94
N LEU A 54 12.88 4.50 -1.80
CA LEU A 54 13.10 5.11 -0.49
C LEU A 54 14.61 5.16 -0.16
N PRO A 55 15.13 6.33 0.26
CA PRO A 55 16.51 6.44 0.70
C PRO A 55 16.69 5.77 2.06
N PHE A 56 17.95 5.49 2.41
CA PHE A 56 18.29 5.22 3.80
C PHE A 56 17.90 6.41 4.69
N ILE A 57 17.50 6.11 5.92
CA ILE A 57 17.15 7.13 6.91
C ILE A 57 18.36 8.05 7.11
N ASN A 58 18.11 9.35 6.96
CA ASN A 58 19.06 10.40 7.26
C ASN A 58 18.33 11.56 7.96
N MET A 59 18.51 11.66 9.28
CA MET A 59 17.82 12.66 10.12
C MET A 59 18.25 14.10 9.80
N ASP A 60 19.40 14.32 9.16
CA ASP A 60 19.82 15.65 8.73
C ASP A 60 18.92 16.21 7.61
N LEU A 61 18.24 15.33 6.88
CA LEU A 61 17.28 15.69 5.84
C LEU A 61 15.87 15.92 6.39
N GLU A 62 15.63 15.65 7.67
CA GLU A 62 14.33 15.81 8.34
C GLU A 62 14.26 17.19 9.03
N VAL A 63 14.01 18.24 8.25
CA VAL A 63 14.04 19.63 8.73
C VAL A 63 12.62 20.14 8.94
N ASN A 64 12.30 20.62 10.14
CA ASN A 64 11.00 21.23 10.48
C ASN A 64 9.79 20.35 10.12
N GLY A 65 9.92 19.03 10.23
CA GLY A 65 8.85 18.08 9.89
C GLY A 65 8.63 17.84 8.40
N THR A 66 9.56 18.29 7.55
CA THR A 66 9.58 17.97 6.12
C THR A 66 10.56 16.83 5.84
N TYR A 67 10.25 16.01 4.84
CA TYR A 67 11.05 14.86 4.43
C TYR A 67 11.51 15.02 2.96
N PRO A 68 12.49 14.23 2.50
CA PRO A 68 12.81 14.16 1.07
C PRO A 68 11.56 13.87 0.23
N LEU A 69 11.46 14.46 -0.97
CA LEU A 69 10.25 14.38 -1.82
C LEU A 69 9.72 12.96 -2.05
N VAL A 70 10.62 11.99 -2.21
CA VAL A 70 10.26 10.57 -2.39
C VAL A 70 9.64 9.96 -1.13
N VAL A 71 10.10 10.38 0.05
CA VAL A 71 9.56 9.98 1.34
C VAL A 71 8.19 10.63 1.55
N GLU A 72 8.01 11.90 1.20
CA GLU A 72 6.71 12.57 1.26
C GLU A 72 5.68 11.92 0.34
N ALA A 73 6.06 11.63 -0.91
CA ALA A 73 5.18 10.94 -1.85
C ALA A 73 4.79 9.54 -1.34
N PHE A 74 5.74 8.80 -0.76
CA PHE A 74 5.45 7.51 -0.13
C PHE A 74 4.49 7.66 1.06
N ARG A 75 4.75 8.61 1.97
CA ARG A 75 3.90 8.88 3.14
C ARG A 75 2.48 9.24 2.72
N GLN A 76 2.33 10.07 1.69
CA GLN A 76 1.03 10.47 1.17
C GLN A 76 0.21 9.25 0.70
N LYS A 77 0.84 8.31 -0.02
CA LYS A 77 0.16 7.06 -0.43
C LYS A 77 -0.26 6.20 0.75
N ILE A 78 0.56 6.13 1.81
CA ILE A 78 0.19 5.39 3.02
C ILE A 78 -1.00 6.05 3.73
N LEU A 79 -1.04 7.38 3.79
CA LEU A 79 -2.12 8.14 4.41
C LEU A 79 -3.45 8.06 3.64
N GLU A 80 -3.41 7.75 2.35
CA GLU A 80 -4.60 7.53 1.53
C GLU A 80 -5.27 6.17 1.76
N GLY A 81 -4.57 5.24 2.41
CA GLY A 81 -5.08 3.92 2.77
C GLY A 81 -5.83 3.91 4.10
N ASP A 82 -6.93 3.16 4.16
CA ASP A 82 -7.67 2.88 5.40
C ASP A 82 -6.96 1.80 6.25
N SER A 83 -6.12 0.98 5.61
CA SER A 83 -5.35 -0.08 6.26
C SER A 83 -4.04 -0.37 5.51
N ILE A 84 -3.13 -1.08 6.17
CA ILE A 84 -1.82 -1.42 5.61
C ILE A 84 -1.62 -2.94 5.67
N LEU A 85 -1.21 -3.53 4.53
CA LEU A 85 -0.81 -4.94 4.42
C LEU A 85 0.71 -5.03 4.31
N PHE A 86 1.36 -5.59 5.32
CA PHE A 86 2.80 -5.85 5.29
C PHE A 86 3.10 -7.30 4.91
N ALA A 87 3.96 -7.48 3.92
CA ALA A 87 4.59 -8.77 3.60
C ALA A 87 6.11 -8.62 3.68
N SER A 88 6.71 -9.10 4.77
CA SER A 88 8.16 -9.12 4.97
C SER A 88 8.63 -10.56 5.14
N PRO A 89 9.78 -10.95 4.55
CA PRO A 89 10.49 -12.16 4.96
C PRO A 89 11.00 -12.04 6.40
#